data_AF-A0A2N2GZY1-F1
#
_entry.id   AF-A0A2N2GZY1-F1
#
_cell.length_a   1.000
_cell.length_b   1.000
_cell.length_c   1.000
_cell.angle_alpha   90.00
_cell.angle_beta   90.00
_cell.angle_gamma   90.00
#
_symmetry.space_group_name_H-M   'P 1'
#
loop_
_entity.id
_entity.type
_entity.pdbx_description
1 polymer ?
#
loop_
_entity_poly.entity_id
_entity_poly.type
_entity_poly.pdbx_seq_one_letter_code
_entity_poly.pdbx_strand_id
1 'polypeptide(L)'
;MRAVGVSVFRCIGRISLRFILGFDAVGPRDGMFSDVEIRRVLGFLCGTMLVVAVARLAFSLTAVSLKDKRRVARALIDRTRRRFPVAVAEIEENDNHAALVLGCSVVSNDAQHAMSMLDHVVSFMENTYLAPMILREREILHFGPLADGFWDAEDPDPESWEEVAASCEPVSED
;
A
#
# COMPACT_ATOMS: atom_id res chain seq x y z
N MET A 1 -33.99 21.25 -3.78
CA MET A 1 -33.45 19.92 -4.17
C MET A 1 -32.36 19.53 -3.20
N ARG A 2 -32.25 18.23 -2.91
CA ARG A 2 -31.73 17.65 -1.66
C ARG A 2 -30.24 17.91 -1.42
N ALA A 3 -29.93 18.17 -0.15
CA ALA A 3 -28.59 18.23 0.41
C ALA A 3 -27.90 16.86 0.32
N VAL A 4 -26.65 16.85 -0.18
CA VAL A 4 -25.66 15.81 0.12
C VAL A 4 -24.52 16.53 0.82
N GLY A 5 -24.73 16.78 2.11
CA GLY A 5 -23.71 17.25 3.03
C GLY A 5 -23.36 16.14 4.01
N VAL A 6 -22.10 16.15 4.43
CA VAL A 6 -21.50 15.37 5.54
C VAL A 6 -21.03 13.96 5.18
N SER A 7 -19.76 13.83 4.77
CA SER A 7 -18.87 12.75 5.27
C SER A 7 -17.39 12.90 4.86
N VAL A 8 -16.77 14.08 4.95
CA VAL A 8 -15.29 14.20 4.76
C VAL A 8 -14.58 14.91 5.93
N PHE A 9 -15.32 15.54 6.85
CA PHE A 9 -14.75 16.26 7.99
C PHE A 9 -14.75 15.43 9.29
N ARG A 10 -14.19 14.21 9.28
CA ARG A 10 -14.03 13.42 10.52
C ARG A 10 -12.58 13.05 10.91
N CYS A 11 -11.57 13.43 10.12
CA CYS A 11 -10.17 13.11 10.48
C CYS A 11 -9.26 14.29 10.85
N ILE A 12 -9.65 15.55 10.65
CA ILE A 12 -8.82 16.68 11.10
C ILE A 12 -9.39 17.21 12.40
N GLY A 13 -9.11 16.46 13.47
CA GLY A 13 -9.31 16.92 14.83
C GLY A 13 -8.45 18.15 15.10
N ARG A 14 -9.10 19.31 15.22
CA ARG A 14 -8.71 20.35 16.19
C ARG A 14 -7.29 20.91 16.06
N ILE A 15 -6.86 21.27 14.86
CA ILE A 15 -5.78 22.26 14.69
C ILE A 15 -6.42 23.50 14.08
N SER A 16 -6.49 24.56 14.88
CA SER A 16 -6.83 25.89 14.40
C SER A 16 -5.81 26.26 13.33
N LEU A 17 -6.24 26.31 12.06
CA LEU A 17 -5.41 26.73 10.91
C LEU A 17 -4.80 28.14 11.07
N ARG A 18 -5.14 28.85 12.15
CA ARG A 18 -4.59 30.17 12.50
C ARG A 18 -3.15 30.12 13.04
N PHE A 19 -2.57 28.94 13.29
CA PHE A 19 -1.28 28.84 13.99
C PHE A 19 -0.10 28.31 13.14
N ILE A 20 -0.34 27.71 11.97
CA ILE A 20 0.74 27.09 11.16
C ILE A 20 1.26 28.03 10.05
N LEU A 21 0.44 28.97 9.59
CA LEU A 21 0.87 29.99 8.63
C LEU A 21 0.99 31.32 9.36
N GLY A 22 2.14 31.56 9.99
CA GLY A 22 2.56 32.91 10.38
C GLY A 22 2.85 33.77 9.14
N PHE A 23 1.84 33.94 8.29
CA PHE A 23 1.88 34.73 7.08
C PHE A 23 0.98 35.94 7.32
N ASP A 24 1.60 37.10 7.51
CA ASP A 24 0.89 38.37 7.52
C ASP A 24 0.07 38.46 6.22
N ALA A 25 -1.25 38.48 6.38
CA ALA A 25 -2.20 38.60 5.30
C ALA A 25 -2.10 40.01 4.67
N VAL A 26 -1.09 40.25 3.84
CA VAL A 26 -1.21 41.24 2.76
C VAL A 26 -2.02 40.54 1.66
N GLY A 27 -3.34 40.58 1.81
CA GLY A 27 -4.26 40.04 0.80
C GLY A 27 -4.08 40.78 -0.54
N PRO A 28 -4.08 40.07 -1.68
CA PRO A 28 -4.12 40.72 -2.98
C PRO A 28 -5.47 41.45 -3.16
N ARG A 29 -5.42 42.64 -3.77
CA ARG A 29 -6.56 43.57 -3.88
C ARG A 29 -7.64 43.16 -4.88
N ASP A 30 -7.44 42.07 -5.61
CA ASP A 30 -8.33 41.65 -6.69
C ASP A 30 -8.85 40.25 -6.34
N GLY A 31 -10.04 40.20 -5.73
CA GLY A 31 -10.61 39.05 -5.05
C GLY A 31 -10.92 37.84 -5.95
N MET A 32 -9.90 37.10 -6.38
CA MET A 32 -10.01 35.76 -6.94
C MET A 32 -8.77 34.96 -6.54
N PHE A 33 -8.85 34.20 -5.45
CA PHE A 33 -7.98 33.03 -5.30
C PHE A 33 -8.49 31.99 -6.30
N SER A 34 -7.66 31.63 -7.28
CA SER A 34 -8.01 30.58 -8.23
C SER A 34 -8.16 29.25 -7.47
N ASP A 35 -9.12 28.40 -7.86
CA ASP A 35 -9.30 27.03 -7.30
C ASP A 35 -7.98 26.22 -7.30
N VAL A 36 -7.04 26.60 -8.17
CA VAL A 36 -5.70 26.04 -8.32
C VAL A 36 -4.80 26.31 -7.09
N GLU A 37 -4.86 27.49 -6.47
CA GLU A 37 -4.01 27.83 -5.31
C GLU A 37 -4.50 27.18 -4.02
N ILE A 38 -5.82 27.03 -3.85
CA ILE A 38 -6.40 26.27 -2.73
C ILE A 38 -6.03 24.78 -2.88
N ARG A 39 -6.08 24.23 -4.10
CA ARG A 39 -5.60 22.87 -4.39
C ARG A 39 -4.10 22.71 -4.16
N ARG A 40 -3.27 23.71 -4.49
CA ARG A 40 -1.82 23.70 -4.24
C ARG A 40 -1.48 23.62 -2.75
N VAL A 41 -2.12 24.42 -1.89
CA VAL A 41 -1.84 24.42 -0.45
C VAL A 41 -2.42 23.18 0.26
N LEU A 42 -3.58 22.66 -0.20
CA LEU A 42 -4.17 21.42 0.32
C LEU A 42 -3.47 20.15 -0.19
N GLY A 43 -2.90 20.17 -1.40
CA GLY A 43 -2.05 19.11 -1.95
C GLY A 43 -0.71 19.01 -1.23
N PHE A 44 -0.08 20.15 -0.96
CA PHE A 44 1.23 20.25 -0.29
C PHE A 44 1.24 19.73 1.16
N LEU A 45 0.08 19.73 1.84
CA LEU A 45 -0.06 19.20 3.20
C LEU A 45 -0.52 17.72 3.23
N CYS A 46 -0.84 17.12 2.08
CA CYS A 46 -1.43 15.79 1.96
C CYS A 46 -0.69 14.91 0.95
N GLY A 47 0.64 14.97 0.94
CA GLY A 47 1.44 13.95 0.26
C GLY A 47 1.31 12.63 1.00
N THR A 48 0.38 11.76 0.59
CA THR A 48 0.22 10.45 1.22
C THR A 48 1.46 9.61 0.95
N MET A 49 2.24 9.31 1.98
CA MET A 49 3.31 8.32 1.88
C MET A 49 2.69 6.97 1.53
N LEU A 50 3.16 6.34 0.46
CA LEU A 50 2.85 4.95 0.20
C LEU A 50 3.77 4.10 1.07
N VAL A 51 3.20 3.21 1.85
CA VAL A 51 3.96 2.31 2.73
C VAL A 51 3.64 0.88 2.37
N VAL A 52 4.69 0.08 2.17
CA VAL A 52 4.58 -1.34 1.90
C VAL A 52 5.29 -2.11 3.01
N ALA A 53 4.55 -2.87 3.80
CA ALA A 53 5.10 -3.78 4.79
C ALA A 53 5.15 -5.19 4.20
N VAL A 54 6.27 -5.87 4.33
CA VAL A 54 6.49 -7.23 3.82
C VAL A 54 6.97 -8.14 4.94
N ALA A 55 6.63 -9.43 4.85
CA ALA A 55 7.22 -10.45 5.71
C ALA A 55 7.57 -11.72 4.94
N ARG A 56 8.67 -12.33 5.33
CA ARG A 56 9.04 -13.71 4.99
C ARG A 56 8.81 -14.58 6.22
N LEU A 57 8.03 -15.65 6.04
CA LEU A 57 7.59 -16.56 7.09
C LEU A 57 7.98 -17.98 6.70
N ALA A 58 8.80 -18.64 7.52
CA ALA A 58 9.19 -20.03 7.29
C ALA A 58 8.52 -20.97 8.29
N PHE A 59 8.01 -22.09 7.79
CA PHE A 59 7.30 -23.11 8.54
C PHE A 59 7.98 -24.47 8.38
N SER A 60 8.01 -25.25 9.47
CA SER A 60 8.38 -26.67 9.42
C SER A 60 7.14 -27.48 9.08
N LEU A 61 7.23 -28.36 8.10
CA LEU A 61 6.15 -29.26 7.72
C LEU A 61 6.51 -30.70 8.06
N THR A 62 5.49 -31.45 8.47
CA THR A 62 5.54 -32.92 8.56
C THR A 62 4.93 -33.58 7.32
N ALA A 63 4.89 -32.87 6.19
CA ALA A 63 4.34 -33.40 4.95
C ALA A 63 5.20 -34.55 4.43
N VAL A 64 4.58 -35.55 3.79
CA VAL A 64 5.28 -36.72 3.22
C VAL A 64 5.43 -36.65 1.70
N SER A 65 4.88 -35.59 1.08
CA SER A 65 4.92 -35.38 -0.36
C SER A 65 4.74 -33.91 -0.73
N LEU A 66 5.17 -33.52 -1.94
CA LEU A 66 4.93 -32.18 -2.48
C LEU A 66 3.44 -31.84 -2.60
N LYS A 67 2.59 -32.85 -2.85
CA LYS A 67 1.13 -32.66 -2.90
C LYS A 67 0.58 -32.30 -1.52
N ASP A 68 1.05 -32.95 -0.47
CA ASP A 68 0.65 -32.64 0.89
C ASP A 68 1.11 -31.25 1.32
N LYS A 69 2.35 -30.86 0.97
CA LYS A 69 2.83 -29.48 1.15
C LYS A 69 1.90 -28.47 0.49
N ARG A 70 1.56 -28.67 -0.79
CA ARG A 70 0.66 -27.78 -1.53
C ARG A 70 -0.72 -27.67 -0.89
N ARG A 71 -1.22 -28.74 -0.25
CA ARG A 71 -2.49 -28.70 0.50
C ARG A 71 -2.38 -27.77 1.72
N VAL A 72 -1.30 -27.87 2.49
CA VAL A 72 -1.06 -27.01 3.67
C VAL A 72 -0.83 -25.56 3.25
N ALA A 73 0.01 -25.32 2.23
CA ALA A 73 0.29 -24.00 1.70
C ALA A 73 -0.98 -23.28 1.22
N ARG A 74 -1.80 -23.95 0.41
CA ARG A 74 -3.10 -23.41 -0.05
C ARG A 74 -4.03 -23.10 1.12
N ALA A 75 -4.12 -24.00 2.10
CA ALA A 75 -4.96 -23.77 3.27
C ALA A 75 -4.52 -22.52 4.05
N LEU A 76 -3.22 -22.32 4.27
CA LEU A 76 -2.69 -21.12 4.93
C LEU A 76 -2.96 -19.86 4.09
N ILE A 77 -2.60 -19.88 2.81
CA ILE A 77 -2.78 -18.74 1.90
C ILE A 77 -4.24 -18.34 1.79
N ASP A 78 -5.14 -19.29 1.53
CA ASP A 78 -6.57 -19.01 1.34
C ASP A 78 -7.22 -18.51 2.64
N ARG A 79 -6.88 -19.09 3.80
CA ARG A 79 -7.39 -18.63 5.09
C ARG A 79 -6.95 -17.20 5.39
N THR A 80 -5.69 -16.87 5.15
CA THR A 80 -5.17 -15.52 5.36
C THR A 80 -5.82 -14.52 4.41
N ARG A 81 -5.87 -14.80 3.11
CA ARG A 81 -6.49 -13.91 2.10
C ARG A 81 -7.97 -13.66 2.36
N ARG A 82 -8.70 -14.65 2.91
CA ARG A 82 -10.11 -14.46 3.30
C ARG A 82 -10.28 -13.58 4.53
N ARG A 83 -9.28 -13.52 5.41
CA ARG A 83 -9.37 -12.82 6.70
C ARG A 83 -8.81 -11.40 6.66
N PHE A 84 -7.82 -11.16 5.80
CA PHE A 84 -7.09 -9.90 5.71
C PHE A 84 -6.90 -9.46 4.25
N PRO A 85 -6.92 -8.15 3.97
CA PRO A 85 -6.70 -7.60 2.64
C PRO A 85 -5.19 -7.57 2.32
N VAL A 86 -4.57 -8.74 2.16
CA VAL A 86 -3.11 -8.89 2.03
C VAL A 86 -2.76 -9.81 0.87
N ALA A 87 -1.61 -9.55 0.24
CA ALA A 87 -1.03 -10.49 -0.72
C ALA A 87 -0.19 -11.52 0.03
N VAL A 88 -0.32 -12.79 -0.36
CA VAL A 88 0.46 -13.90 0.22
C VAL A 88 0.80 -14.88 -0.89
N ALA A 89 2.04 -15.35 -0.93
CA ALA A 89 2.51 -16.36 -1.90
C ALA A 89 3.57 -17.27 -1.27
N GLU A 90 3.74 -18.46 -1.82
CA GLU A 90 4.91 -19.30 -1.57
C GLU A 90 6.08 -18.74 -2.38
N ILE A 91 7.24 -18.55 -1.74
CA ILE A 91 8.39 -17.86 -2.35
C ILE A 91 9.67 -18.70 -2.43
N GLU A 92 9.85 -19.70 -1.56
CA GLU A 92 11.07 -20.52 -1.48
C GLU A 92 10.73 -21.97 -1.05
N GLU A 93 11.71 -22.88 -1.16
CA GLU A 93 11.63 -24.30 -0.76
C GLU A 93 10.63 -25.14 -1.58
N ASN A 94 10.28 -24.76 -2.81
CA ASN A 94 9.23 -25.42 -3.62
C ASN A 94 9.40 -26.94 -3.81
N ASP A 95 10.64 -27.43 -3.86
CA ASP A 95 10.97 -28.86 -4.03
C ASP A 95 11.19 -29.62 -2.72
N ASN A 96 11.17 -28.90 -1.59
CA ASN A 96 11.30 -29.47 -0.26
C ASN A 96 9.91 -29.56 0.39
N HIS A 97 9.42 -30.77 0.59
CA HIS A 97 8.11 -30.98 1.21
C HIS A 97 8.09 -30.71 2.72
N ALA A 98 9.25 -30.75 3.39
CA ALA A 98 9.37 -30.56 4.84
C ALA A 98 9.51 -29.09 5.26
N ALA A 99 9.64 -28.16 4.30
CA ALA A 99 9.74 -26.74 4.55
C ALA A 99 8.73 -25.96 3.71
N LEU A 100 8.21 -24.87 4.26
CA LEU A 100 7.33 -23.95 3.53
C LEU A 100 7.74 -22.52 3.85
N VAL A 101 8.04 -21.74 2.82
CA VAL A 101 8.35 -20.32 2.98
C VAL A 101 7.30 -19.49 2.26
N LEU A 102 6.60 -18.67 3.02
CA LEU A 102 5.59 -17.76 2.52
C LEU A 102 6.09 -16.31 2.59
N GLY A 103 5.87 -15.57 1.51
CA GLY A 103 5.96 -14.11 1.49
C GLY A 103 4.57 -13.52 1.67
N CYS A 104 4.47 -12.42 2.43
CA CYS A 104 3.26 -11.61 2.50
C CYS A 104 3.57 -10.12 2.40
N SER A 105 2.62 -9.36 1.87
CA SER A 105 2.71 -7.91 1.79
C SER A 105 1.40 -7.21 2.11
N VAL A 106 1.54 -6.02 2.69
CA VAL A 106 0.46 -5.09 3.04
C VAL A 106 0.83 -3.72 2.51
N VAL A 107 -0.12 -3.07 1.84
CA VAL A 107 0.03 -1.71 1.33
C VAL A 107 -0.88 -0.78 2.12
N SER A 108 -0.36 0.38 2.52
CA SER A 108 -1.07 1.36 3.34
C SER A 108 -0.56 2.77 3.03
N ASN A 109 -1.31 3.79 3.47
CA ASN A 109 -0.84 5.18 3.52
C ASN A 109 -0.23 5.56 4.88
N ASP A 110 -0.26 4.64 5.85
CA ASP A 110 0.21 4.81 7.22
C ASP A 110 1.06 3.59 7.62
N ALA A 111 2.26 3.86 8.13
CA ALA A 111 3.23 2.83 8.52
C ALA A 111 2.81 2.02 9.75
N GLN A 112 2.17 2.66 10.73
CA GLN A 112 1.65 1.99 11.92
C GLN A 112 0.49 1.05 11.54
N HIS A 113 -0.38 1.50 10.63
CA HIS A 113 -1.44 0.64 10.09
C HIS A 113 -0.87 -0.57 9.33
N ALA A 114 0.12 -0.36 8.45
CA ALA A 114 0.75 -1.43 7.69
C ALA A 114 1.40 -2.48 8.60
N MET A 115 2.20 -2.04 9.58
CA MET A 115 2.89 -2.93 10.52
C MET A 115 1.90 -3.66 11.43
N SER A 116 0.89 -2.95 11.97
CA SER A 116 -0.14 -3.57 12.81
C SER A 116 -0.91 -4.65 12.04
N MET A 117 -1.25 -4.41 10.78
CA MET A 117 -1.91 -5.40 9.94
C MET A 117 -1.01 -6.61 9.68
N LEU A 118 0.26 -6.37 9.35
CA LEU A 118 1.26 -7.43 9.15
C LEU A 118 1.40 -8.29 10.42
N ASP A 119 1.45 -7.68 11.58
CA ASP A 119 1.54 -8.37 12.87
C ASP A 119 0.32 -9.24 13.15
N HIS A 120 -0.88 -8.76 12.81
CA HIS A 120 -2.09 -9.57 12.90
C HIS A 120 -2.07 -10.76 11.95
N VAL A 121 -1.53 -10.61 10.74
CA VAL A 121 -1.36 -11.71 9.78
C VAL A 121 -0.38 -12.76 10.30
N VAL A 122 0.80 -12.33 10.77
CA VAL A 122 1.81 -13.24 11.35
C VAL A 122 1.23 -13.99 12.54
N SER A 123 0.59 -13.27 13.48
CA SER A 123 -0.05 -13.88 14.65
C SER A 123 -1.16 -14.86 14.25
N PHE A 124 -1.94 -14.55 13.21
CA PHE A 124 -2.98 -15.44 12.72
C PHE A 124 -2.38 -16.73 12.15
N MET A 125 -1.33 -16.63 11.34
CA MET A 125 -0.67 -17.82 10.77
C MET A 125 -0.02 -18.68 11.85
N GLU A 126 0.64 -18.08 12.85
CA GLU A 126 1.19 -18.80 14.01
C GLU A 126 0.08 -19.57 14.77
N ASN A 127 -1.08 -18.95 14.98
CA ASN A 127 -2.20 -19.53 15.73
C ASN A 127 -3.12 -20.44 14.90
N THR A 128 -2.83 -20.68 13.62
CA THR A 128 -3.64 -21.57 12.78
C THR A 128 -3.31 -23.05 13.02
N TYR A 129 -2.19 -23.35 13.69
CA TYR A 129 -1.73 -24.70 14.07
C TYR A 129 -1.63 -25.72 12.92
N LEU A 130 -1.54 -25.25 11.67
CA LEU A 130 -1.33 -26.13 10.51
C LEU A 130 0.14 -26.56 10.39
N ALA A 131 1.05 -25.68 10.79
CA ALA A 131 2.49 -25.91 10.75
C ALA A 131 3.18 -24.98 11.77
N PRO A 132 4.19 -25.44 12.52
CA PRO A 132 4.99 -24.56 13.37
C PRO A 132 5.80 -23.56 12.54
N MET A 133 5.69 -22.27 12.88
CA MET A 133 6.54 -21.22 12.32
C MET A 133 7.91 -21.25 13.00
N ILE A 134 8.98 -21.26 12.20
CA ILE A 134 10.37 -21.31 12.70
C ILE A 134 11.03 -19.94 12.60
N LEU A 135 10.71 -19.17 11.55
CA LEU A 135 11.33 -17.87 11.29
C LEU A 135 10.30 -16.87 10.78
N ARG A 136 10.49 -15.62 11.21
CA ARG A 136 9.76 -14.45 10.76
C ARG A 136 10.73 -13.29 10.54
N GLU A 137 10.80 -12.83 9.30
CA GLU A 137 11.50 -11.62 8.90
C GLU A 137 10.45 -10.61 8.44
N ARG A 138 10.60 -9.35 8.86
CA ARG A 138 9.66 -8.27 8.51
C ARG A 138 10.45 -7.05 8.09
N GLU A 139 9.94 -6.36 7.08
CA GLU A 139 10.52 -5.13 6.58
C GLU A 139 9.41 -4.16 6.19
N ILE A 140 9.70 -2.86 6.25
CA ILE A 140 8.79 -1.80 5.86
C ILE A 140 9.49 -0.84 4.91
N LEU A 141 8.87 -0.61 3.77
CA LEU A 141 9.33 0.25 2.71
C LEU A 141 8.46 1.49 2.67
N HIS A 142 9.09 2.66 2.72
CA HIS A 142 8.43 3.96 2.62
C HIS A 142 8.72 4.55 1.26
N PHE A 143 7.65 4.87 0.55
CA PHE A 143 7.70 5.61 -0.69
C PHE A 143 7.28 7.05 -0.38
N GLY A 144 8.11 8.00 -0.83
CA GLY A 144 7.84 9.41 -0.69
C GLY A 144 6.49 9.81 -1.30
N PRO A 145 5.99 11.00 -0.97
CA PRO A 145 4.78 11.50 -1.60
C PRO A 145 4.95 11.49 -3.12
N LEU A 146 3.90 11.11 -3.84
CA LEU A 146 3.84 11.28 -5.29
C LEU A 146 4.08 12.78 -5.55
N ALA A 147 5.21 13.12 -6.18
CA ALA A 147 5.66 14.50 -6.27
C ALA A 147 4.57 15.42 -6.84
N ASP A 148 4.45 16.62 -6.26
CA ASP A 148 3.68 17.71 -6.85
C ASP A 148 4.22 17.93 -8.27
N GLY A 149 3.37 17.72 -9.27
CA GLY A 149 3.73 17.81 -10.69
C GLY A 149 3.47 16.58 -11.53
N PHE A 150 3.19 15.40 -10.95
CA PHE A 150 2.82 14.22 -11.76
C PHE A 150 1.51 14.42 -12.55
N TRP A 151 0.62 15.28 -12.05
CA TRP A 151 -0.63 15.67 -12.71
C TRP A 151 -0.60 17.12 -13.21
N ASP A 152 0.56 17.78 -13.24
CA ASP A 152 0.65 19.12 -13.81
C ASP A 152 0.45 18.99 -15.33
N ALA A 153 -0.77 19.29 -15.76
CA ALA A 153 -1.19 19.32 -17.15
C ALA A 153 -0.54 20.48 -17.97
N GLU A 154 0.61 21.01 -17.53
CA GLU A 154 1.41 21.96 -18.30
C GLU A 154 2.37 21.25 -19.27
N ASP A 155 2.32 19.92 -19.37
CA ASP A 155 2.85 19.20 -20.52
C ASP A 155 1.82 18.24 -21.14
N PRO A 156 0.98 18.73 -22.06
CA PRO A 156 0.41 17.92 -23.10
C PRO A 156 0.86 18.53 -24.42
N ASP A 157 2.05 18.17 -24.89
CA ASP A 157 2.08 17.83 -26.31
C ASP A 157 1.46 16.43 -26.44
N PRO A 158 0.19 16.31 -26.85
CA PRO A 158 -0.51 15.03 -26.95
C PRO A 158 0.17 14.05 -27.93
N GLU A 159 1.10 14.53 -28.78
CA GLU A 159 1.89 13.67 -29.66
C GLU A 159 2.90 12.78 -28.91
N SER A 160 3.29 13.12 -27.67
CA SER A 160 4.30 12.37 -26.90
C SER A 160 3.78 11.04 -26.32
N TRP A 161 2.50 10.94 -25.95
CA TRP A 161 1.96 9.70 -25.39
C TRP A 161 1.77 8.61 -26.45
N GLU A 162 1.54 8.99 -27.70
CA GLU A 162 1.54 8.07 -28.84
C GLU A 162 2.96 7.59 -29.15
N GLU A 163 3.98 8.46 -29.06
CA GLU A 163 5.38 8.04 -29.17
C GLU A 163 5.83 7.13 -28.02
N VAL A 164 5.43 7.43 -26.78
CA VAL A 164 5.74 6.57 -25.62
C VAL A 164 5.04 5.23 -25.73
N ALA A 165 3.76 5.22 -26.12
CA ALA A 165 3.01 3.98 -26.36
C ALA A 165 3.56 3.19 -27.56
N ALA A 166 4.07 3.87 -28.60
CA ALA A 166 4.71 3.25 -29.76
C ALA A 166 6.14 2.75 -29.49
N SER A 167 6.84 3.36 -28.53
CA SER A 167 8.18 2.97 -28.07
C SER A 167 8.15 1.77 -27.11
N CYS A 168 7.01 1.54 -26.44
CA CYS A 168 6.78 0.30 -25.70
C CYS A 168 6.63 -0.87 -26.68
N GLU A 169 7.74 -1.56 -26.98
CA GLU A 169 7.69 -2.83 -27.68
C GLU A 169 6.74 -3.79 -26.92
N PRO A 170 5.82 -4.48 -27.61
CA PRO A 170 4.96 -5.44 -26.96
C PRO A 170 5.83 -6.50 -26.28
N VAL A 171 5.62 -6.70 -24.97
CA VAL A 171 6.23 -7.81 -24.25
C VAL A 171 5.74 -9.09 -24.90
N SER A 172 6.63 -9.76 -25.63
CA SER A 172 6.34 -11.05 -26.24
C SER A 172 5.90 -12.03 -25.16
N GLU A 173 4.69 -12.56 -25.29
CA GLU A 173 4.19 -13.64 -24.45
C GLU A 173 4.95 -14.92 -24.82
N ASP A 174 5.92 -15.32 -23.98
CA ASP A 174 6.53 -16.66 -23.98
C ASP A 174 6.10 -17.45 -22.73
#